data_AF-J3EJ98-F1
#
_entry.id   AF-J3EJ98-F1
#
_cell.length_a   1.000
_cell.length_b   1.000
_cell.length_c   1.000
_cell.angle_alpha   90.00
_cell.angle_beta   90.00
_cell.angle_gamma   90.00
#
_symmetry.space_group_name_H-M   'P 1'
#
loop_
_entity.id
_entity.type
_entity.pdbx_description
1 polymer ?
#
loop_
_entity_poly.entity_id
_entity_poly.type
_entity_poly.pdbx_seq_one_letter_code
_entity_poly.pdbx_strand_id
1 'polypeptide(L)'
;MDAEHAARQLFEPLLHQGRSSNLFLRNGGRLYLDVGAHPEYATAECDRLEDLLEQDRAGSVMLADLAVQADEALAELGTDLSLHLFRNNLDSQGNSYGCHENYLLHRRRDFRQVADALVAFFVTRQILVGNGWINKGAATPRLQFSQRADQMWDAVSSATTRSRPIINTRDEALADSGAYRRMHVIVGDTNVAEPTTALKVGMTELLIHAIEDGLQIEDLSLADPMRAIREINADLTGSTPIELASGRTTSAVALQREIRERVLARIGVAELDPMRAYVVDLWGRGLDAIASGDWSGVDTELDVAIKRSLLESYCARTGAALSDPRVARLELSYSDITAQGLRERMERAGLMRRLTTPEGVARATTVA
;
A
#
# COMPACT_ATOMS: atom_id res chain seq x y z
N MET A 1 8.40 28.02 3.72
CA MET A 1 8.66 26.92 4.66
C MET A 1 9.10 25.72 3.84
N ASP A 2 10.21 25.07 4.19
CA ASP A 2 10.61 23.80 3.54
C ASP A 2 9.98 22.59 4.27
N ALA A 3 10.15 21.39 3.71
CA ALA A 3 9.55 20.17 4.27
C ALA A 3 10.12 19.81 5.65
N GLU A 4 11.40 20.07 5.90
CA GLU A 4 12.02 19.80 7.20
C GLU A 4 11.46 20.72 8.28
N HIS A 5 11.28 22.01 7.98
CA HIS A 5 10.63 22.94 8.89
C HIS A 5 9.17 22.57 9.12
N ALA A 6 8.43 22.19 8.08
CA ALA A 6 7.05 21.72 8.20
C ALA A 6 6.94 20.48 9.11
N ALA A 7 7.84 19.50 8.96
CA ALA A 7 7.88 18.30 9.79
C ALA A 7 8.19 18.60 11.26
N ARG A 8 9.06 19.59 11.54
CA ARG A 8 9.31 20.06 12.90
C ARG A 8 8.07 20.72 13.50
N GLN A 9 7.41 21.60 12.75
CA GLN A 9 6.16 22.23 13.19
C GLN A 9 5.08 21.19 13.51
N LEU A 10 4.95 20.16 12.67
CA LEU A 10 4.02 19.05 12.88
C LEU A 10 4.27 18.28 14.19
N PHE A 11 5.54 18.14 14.59
CA PHE A 11 5.94 17.37 15.79
C PHE A 11 6.13 18.23 17.04
N GLU A 12 6.08 19.57 16.93
CA GLU A 12 6.23 20.50 18.05
C GLU A 12 5.29 20.20 19.23
N PRO A 13 3.99 19.87 19.02
CA PRO A 13 3.09 19.50 20.12
C PRO A 13 3.57 18.28 20.92
N LEU A 14 4.26 17.34 20.26
CA LEU A 14 4.83 16.17 20.90
C LEU A 14 6.12 16.55 21.66
N LEU A 15 7.01 17.33 21.05
CA LEU A 15 8.26 17.76 21.67
C LEU A 15 8.02 18.57 22.96
N HIS A 16 7.01 19.45 22.98
CA HIS A 16 6.62 20.21 24.18
C HIS A 16 6.14 19.33 25.35
N GLN A 17 5.67 18.11 25.08
CA GLN A 17 5.32 17.13 26.12
C GLN A 17 6.55 16.38 26.67
N GLY A 18 7.77 16.84 26.36
CA GLY A 18 9.03 16.22 26.79
C GLY A 18 9.36 14.93 26.05
N ARG A 19 8.73 14.71 24.88
CA ARG A 19 8.84 13.50 24.08
C ARG A 19 9.89 13.67 22.99
N SER A 20 10.56 12.59 22.59
CA SER A 20 11.51 12.61 21.47
C SER A 20 10.77 12.63 20.11
N SER A 21 11.47 12.89 19.00
CA SER A 21 10.92 12.73 17.64
C SER A 21 10.69 11.27 17.22
N ASN A 22 10.84 10.33 18.15
CA ASN A 22 10.65 8.90 18.00
C ASN A 22 9.92 8.32 19.22
N LEU A 23 8.66 7.93 19.04
CA LEU A 23 7.74 7.67 20.13
C LEU A 23 7.01 6.35 19.97
N PHE A 24 6.98 5.58 21.06
CA PHE A 24 5.99 4.54 21.25
C PHE A 24 4.75 5.15 21.89
N LEU A 25 3.60 4.90 21.29
CA LEU A 25 2.31 5.43 21.69
C LEU A 25 1.59 4.44 22.62
N ARG A 26 0.52 4.92 23.26
CA ARG A 26 -0.29 4.09 24.18
C ARG A 26 -1.01 2.95 23.45
N ASN A 27 -1.31 3.14 22.17
CA ASN A 27 -1.91 2.13 21.32
C ASN A 27 -0.91 1.11 20.75
N GLY A 28 0.33 1.06 21.27
CA GLY A 28 1.38 0.16 20.81
C GLY A 28 2.09 0.60 19.53
N GLY A 29 1.49 1.50 18.74
CA GLY A 29 2.09 2.04 17.53
C GLY A 29 3.33 2.90 17.81
N ARG A 30 4.15 3.09 16.78
CA ARG A 30 5.35 3.94 16.84
C ARG A 30 5.23 5.09 15.85
N LEU A 31 5.33 6.32 16.34
CA LEU A 31 5.29 7.55 15.56
C LEU A 31 6.65 8.24 15.62
N TYR A 32 7.23 8.53 14.46
CA TYR A 32 8.56 9.13 14.39
C TYR A 32 8.81 9.94 13.12
N LEU A 33 9.85 10.76 13.12
CA LEU A 33 10.39 11.38 11.89
C LEU A 33 11.48 10.48 11.31
N ASP A 34 11.23 9.93 10.12
CA ASP A 34 12.21 9.12 9.40
C ASP A 34 13.18 9.99 8.58
N VAL A 35 14.19 9.34 7.97
CA VAL A 35 15.14 9.97 7.05
C VAL A 35 14.40 10.79 5.98
N GLY A 36 14.86 12.02 5.78
CA GLY A 36 14.21 12.99 4.88
C GLY A 36 13.07 13.78 5.53
N ALA A 37 12.92 13.69 6.86
CA ALA A 37 11.90 14.42 7.64
C ALA A 37 10.46 14.03 7.30
N HIS A 38 10.24 12.78 6.87
CA HIS A 38 8.90 12.25 6.64
C HIS A 38 8.30 11.78 7.97
N PRO A 39 7.07 12.18 8.32
CA PRO A 39 6.38 11.62 9.47
C PRO A 39 5.94 10.19 9.17
N GLU A 40 6.41 9.24 9.98
CA GLU A 40 6.12 7.82 9.83
C GLU A 40 5.35 7.29 11.04
N TYR A 41 4.26 6.57 10.75
CA TYR A 41 3.52 5.77 11.70
C TYR A 41 3.68 4.28 11.39
N ALA A 42 4.25 3.53 12.32
CA ALA A 42 4.26 2.07 12.31
C ALA A 42 3.17 1.56 13.26
N THR A 43 2.30 0.68 12.77
CA THR A 43 1.21 0.10 13.57
C THR A 43 1.78 -0.72 14.72
N ALA A 44 0.96 -0.95 15.76
CA ALA A 44 1.21 -2.05 16.69
C ALA A 44 1.18 -3.40 15.93
N GLU A 45 1.75 -4.44 16.54
CA GLU A 45 1.60 -5.81 16.06
C GLU A 45 0.12 -6.21 16.09
N CYS A 46 -0.37 -6.78 14.98
CA CYS A 46 -1.76 -7.20 14.83
C CYS A 46 -1.78 -8.67 14.38
N ASP A 47 -2.65 -9.48 14.99
CA ASP A 47 -2.90 -10.88 14.60
C ASP A 47 -4.22 -11.05 13.82
N ARG A 48 -4.99 -9.97 13.68
CA ARG A 48 -6.21 -9.89 12.87
C ARG A 48 -6.13 -8.75 11.86
N LEU A 49 -6.73 -8.97 10.68
CA LEU A 49 -6.76 -7.97 9.62
C LEU A 49 -7.59 -6.74 10.02
N GLU A 50 -8.67 -6.92 10.76
CA GLU A 50 -9.51 -5.82 11.22
C GLU A 50 -8.73 -4.87 12.14
N ASP A 51 -7.96 -5.42 13.08
CA ASP A 51 -7.15 -4.66 14.02
C ASP A 51 -6.06 -3.87 13.27
N LEU A 52 -5.43 -4.50 12.25
CA LEU A 52 -4.47 -3.82 11.38
C LEU A 52 -5.10 -2.64 10.62
N LEU A 53 -6.30 -2.82 10.05
CA LEU A 53 -7.01 -1.76 9.33
C LEU A 53 -7.40 -0.60 10.26
N GLU A 54 -7.85 -0.92 11.48
CA GLU A 54 -8.18 0.07 12.51
C GLU A 54 -6.94 0.85 12.94
N GLN A 55 -5.82 0.18 13.20
CA GLN A 55 -4.52 0.77 13.55
C GLN A 55 -3.96 1.66 12.42
N ASP A 56 -4.02 1.19 11.18
CA ASP A 56 -3.56 1.94 10.00
C ASP A 56 -4.39 3.22 9.77
N ARG A 57 -5.71 3.14 9.97
CA ARG A 57 -6.58 4.32 9.93
C ARG A 57 -6.33 5.25 11.12
N ALA A 58 -6.14 4.70 12.32
CA ALA A 58 -5.82 5.48 13.52
C ALA A 58 -4.54 6.31 13.32
N GLY A 59 -3.50 5.76 12.72
CA GLY A 59 -2.28 6.51 12.38
C GLY A 59 -2.54 7.69 11.45
N SER A 60 -3.42 7.51 10.45
CA SER A 60 -3.81 8.60 9.54
C SER A 60 -4.60 9.70 10.28
N VAL A 61 -5.49 9.32 11.20
CA VAL A 61 -6.26 10.27 12.03
C VAL A 61 -5.33 11.05 12.96
N MET A 62 -4.37 10.40 13.61
CA MET A 62 -3.40 11.07 14.48
C MET A 62 -2.54 12.08 13.72
N LEU A 63 -2.03 11.70 12.54
CA LEU A 63 -1.22 12.59 11.72
C LEU A 63 -2.03 13.79 11.21
N ALA A 64 -3.29 13.58 10.83
CA ALA A 64 -4.20 14.65 10.45
C ALA A 64 -4.49 15.62 11.62
N ASP A 65 -4.69 15.09 12.83
CA ASP A 65 -4.88 15.90 14.04
C ASP A 65 -3.64 16.74 14.38
N LEU A 66 -2.44 16.17 14.24
CA LEU A 66 -1.20 16.93 14.38
C LEU A 66 -1.08 18.06 13.36
N ALA A 67 -1.53 17.84 12.12
CA ALA A 67 -1.54 18.89 11.10
C ALA A 67 -2.49 20.03 11.46
N VAL A 68 -3.67 19.71 12.01
CA VAL A 68 -4.62 20.73 12.51
C VAL A 68 -3.99 21.54 13.65
N GLN A 69 -3.39 20.89 14.65
CA GLN A 69 -2.73 21.58 15.75
C GLN A 69 -1.59 22.49 15.29
N ALA A 70 -0.80 22.04 14.30
CA ALA A 70 0.27 22.83 13.72
C ALA A 70 -0.25 24.05 12.95
N ASP A 71 -1.34 23.90 12.18
CA ASP A 71 -1.99 25.00 11.47
C ASP A 71 -2.58 26.04 12.44
N GLU A 72 -3.17 25.60 13.55
CA GLU A 72 -3.66 26.48 14.62
C GLU A 72 -2.50 27.29 15.24
N ALA A 73 -1.39 26.64 15.57
CA ALA A 73 -0.20 27.32 16.11
C ALA A 73 0.42 28.31 15.10
N LEU A 74 0.44 27.95 13.82
CA LEU A 74 0.91 28.83 12.74
C LEU A 74 0.00 30.05 12.58
N ALA A 75 -1.32 29.89 12.75
CA ALA A 75 -2.27 30.98 12.71
C ALA A 75 -2.13 31.92 13.92
N GLU A 76 -1.86 31.40 15.12
CA GLU A 76 -1.56 32.21 16.31
C GLU A 76 -0.31 33.08 16.14
N LEU A 77 0.67 32.60 15.37
CA LEU A 77 1.86 33.36 14.95
C LEU A 77 1.59 34.38 13.82
N GLY A 78 0.34 34.50 13.36
CA GLY A 78 -0.07 35.43 12.32
C GLY A 78 0.29 34.98 10.90
N THR A 79 0.54 33.69 10.68
CA THR A 79 0.84 33.15 9.35
C THR A 79 -0.41 32.56 8.71
N ASP A 80 -0.48 32.59 7.37
CA ASP A 80 -1.56 32.01 6.55
C ASP A 80 -1.17 30.64 5.96
N LEU A 81 -0.12 30.03 6.50
CA LEU A 81 0.39 28.74 6.06
C LEU A 81 -0.52 27.60 6.55
N SER A 82 -0.59 26.55 5.75
CA SER A 82 -1.26 25.28 6.12
C SER A 82 -0.40 24.09 5.72
N LEU A 83 -0.46 23.03 6.52
CA LEU A 83 0.25 21.79 6.29
C LEU A 83 -0.64 20.81 5.53
N HIS A 84 -0.04 20.16 4.53
CA HIS A 84 -0.64 19.05 3.81
C HIS A 84 0.17 17.79 4.06
N LEU A 85 -0.52 16.69 4.33
CA LEU A 85 0.06 15.38 4.50
C LEU A 85 -0.54 14.45 3.45
N PHE A 86 0.32 13.87 2.62
CA PHE A 86 -0.07 12.96 1.55
C PHE A 86 0.36 11.55 1.89
N ARG A 87 -0.61 10.64 1.89
CA ARG A 87 -0.43 9.22 2.16
C ARG A 87 -0.22 8.46 0.85
N ASN A 88 0.82 8.82 0.10
CA ASN A 88 1.18 8.27 -1.20
C ASN A 88 2.66 7.79 -1.21
N ASN A 89 3.26 7.59 -2.39
CA ASN A 89 4.63 7.11 -2.55
C ASN A 89 5.51 7.94 -3.49
N LEU A 90 4.97 9.01 -4.09
CA LEU A 90 5.68 9.81 -5.09
C LEU A 90 5.24 11.28 -5.02
N ASP A 91 6.20 12.22 -5.06
CA ASP A 91 5.91 13.64 -5.31
C ASP A 91 6.16 14.04 -6.77
N SER A 92 5.81 15.29 -7.08
CA SER A 92 6.06 15.93 -8.36
C SER A 92 7.54 16.09 -8.72
N GLN A 93 8.47 15.94 -7.76
CA GLN A 93 9.92 15.97 -8.02
C GLN A 93 10.50 14.57 -8.28
N GLY A 94 9.68 13.52 -8.15
CA GLY A 94 10.10 12.14 -8.34
C GLY A 94 10.76 11.52 -7.11
N ASN A 95 10.70 12.17 -5.93
CA ASN A 95 11.11 11.52 -4.70
C ASN A 95 10.09 10.43 -4.35
N SER A 96 10.56 9.34 -3.75
CA SER A 96 9.69 8.22 -3.37
C SER A 96 9.87 7.82 -1.91
N TYR A 97 8.73 7.51 -1.29
CA TYR A 97 8.57 7.06 0.09
C TYR A 97 7.82 5.72 0.09
N GLY A 98 8.02 4.91 1.14
CA GLY A 98 7.51 3.54 1.20
C GLY A 98 6.27 3.37 2.08
N CYS A 99 5.40 2.45 1.70
CA CYS A 99 4.53 1.74 2.64
C CYS A 99 5.15 0.36 2.84
N HIS A 100 5.55 0.04 4.06
CA HIS A 100 6.25 -1.20 4.36
C HIS A 100 5.33 -2.18 5.07
N GLU A 101 5.32 -3.42 4.59
CA GLU A 101 4.57 -4.52 5.22
C GLU A 101 5.54 -5.41 5.99
N ASN A 102 5.11 -5.90 7.14
CA ASN A 102 5.90 -6.78 8.00
C ASN A 102 5.07 -8.02 8.34
N TYR A 103 5.59 -9.19 7.99
CA TYR A 103 4.94 -10.47 8.26
C TYR A 103 5.82 -11.32 9.17
N LEU A 104 5.26 -11.86 10.25
CA LEU A 104 5.95 -12.83 11.11
C LEU A 104 5.86 -14.22 10.46
N LEU A 105 6.99 -14.89 10.32
CA LEU A 105 7.13 -16.20 9.70
C LEU A 105 7.84 -17.16 10.63
N HIS A 106 7.52 -18.45 10.55
CA HIS A 106 8.35 -19.48 11.17
C HIS A 106 9.71 -19.54 10.48
N ARG A 107 10.76 -19.83 11.25
CA ARG A 107 12.10 -20.02 10.69
C ARG A 107 12.18 -21.29 9.87
N ARG A 108 12.70 -21.14 8.65
CA ARG A 108 12.93 -22.22 7.71
C ARG A 108 14.28 -22.07 7.04
N ARG A 109 14.88 -23.19 6.64
CA ARG A 109 16.20 -23.20 5.96
C ARG A 109 16.11 -22.79 4.50
N ASP A 110 14.96 -22.99 3.87
CA ASP A 110 14.64 -22.74 2.46
C ASP A 110 14.10 -21.32 2.20
N PHE A 111 14.08 -20.43 3.21
CA PHE A 111 13.44 -19.11 3.11
C PHE A 111 13.88 -18.29 1.89
N ARG A 112 15.14 -18.41 1.45
CA ARG A 112 15.61 -17.68 0.25
C ARG A 112 14.90 -18.14 -1.03
N GLN A 113 14.70 -19.44 -1.20
CA GLN A 113 13.98 -20.01 -2.35
C GLN A 113 12.51 -19.59 -2.32
N VAL A 114 11.91 -19.61 -1.13
CA VAL A 114 10.54 -19.10 -0.90
C VAL A 114 10.45 -17.60 -1.22
N ALA A 115 11.42 -16.80 -0.78
CA ALA A 115 11.46 -15.37 -1.05
C ALA A 115 11.58 -15.10 -2.56
N ASP A 116 12.44 -15.81 -3.27
CA ASP A 116 12.59 -15.68 -4.72
C ASP A 116 11.27 -16.04 -5.45
N ALA A 117 10.53 -17.04 -4.98
CA ALA A 117 9.22 -17.39 -5.54
C ALA A 117 8.13 -16.35 -5.20
N LEU A 118 8.15 -15.80 -3.99
CA LEU A 118 7.23 -14.73 -3.56
C LEU A 118 7.41 -13.43 -4.35
N VAL A 119 8.59 -13.19 -4.94
CA VAL A 119 8.82 -12.04 -5.83
C VAL A 119 7.82 -12.04 -7.00
N ALA A 120 7.49 -13.20 -7.59
CA ALA A 120 6.54 -13.26 -8.69
C ALA A 120 5.13 -12.78 -8.28
N PHE A 121 4.69 -13.20 -7.09
CA PHE A 121 3.45 -12.72 -6.48
C PHE A 121 3.50 -11.21 -6.22
N PHE A 122 4.59 -10.72 -5.63
CA PHE A 122 4.75 -9.32 -5.28
C PHE A 122 4.83 -8.38 -6.49
N VAL A 123 5.46 -8.82 -7.58
CA VAL A 123 5.51 -8.10 -8.86
C VAL A 123 4.14 -8.02 -9.51
N THR A 124 3.35 -9.08 -9.45
CA THR A 124 2.06 -9.16 -10.15
C THR A 124 0.88 -8.65 -9.33
N ARG A 125 0.93 -8.66 -7.99
CA ARG A 125 -0.17 -8.16 -7.15
C ARG A 125 -0.48 -6.68 -7.33
N GLN A 126 0.47 -5.89 -7.84
CA GLN A 126 0.28 -4.44 -8.07
C GLN A 126 -0.94 -4.14 -8.94
N ILE A 127 -1.36 -5.06 -9.82
CA ILE A 127 -2.56 -4.88 -10.65
C ILE A 127 -3.84 -4.79 -9.81
N LEU A 128 -3.84 -5.38 -8.61
CA LEU A 128 -4.94 -5.39 -7.67
C LEU A 128 -4.78 -4.32 -6.58
N VAL A 129 -3.55 -4.09 -6.12
CA VAL A 129 -3.30 -3.33 -4.88
C VAL A 129 -2.51 -2.03 -5.07
N GLY A 130 -2.24 -1.64 -6.32
CA GLY A 130 -1.63 -0.36 -6.63
C GLY A 130 -2.55 0.82 -6.35
N ASN A 131 -1.99 1.94 -5.87
CA ASN A 131 -2.74 3.16 -5.56
C ASN A 131 -3.19 3.91 -6.84
N GLY A 132 -2.55 3.62 -7.96
CA GLY A 132 -2.69 4.33 -9.22
C GLY A 132 -1.91 5.63 -9.24
N TRP A 133 -1.33 6.02 -10.38
CA TRP A 133 -0.83 7.38 -10.58
C TRP A 133 -0.76 7.78 -12.05
N ILE A 134 -0.75 9.09 -12.31
CA ILE A 134 -0.64 9.62 -13.67
C ILE A 134 0.84 9.77 -14.03
N ASN A 135 1.36 8.85 -14.84
CA ASN A 135 2.70 8.98 -15.39
C ASN A 135 2.72 10.03 -16.50
N LYS A 136 3.25 11.20 -16.17
CA LYS A 136 3.42 12.33 -17.10
C LYS A 136 4.73 12.30 -17.88
N GLY A 137 5.66 11.41 -17.52
CA GLY A 137 6.94 11.24 -18.21
C GLY A 137 6.83 10.39 -19.48
N ALA A 138 5.73 9.63 -19.64
CA ALA A 138 5.42 8.92 -20.86
C ALA A 138 5.06 9.88 -22.01
N ALA A 139 5.24 9.44 -23.26
CA ALA A 139 4.88 10.21 -24.45
C ALA A 139 3.40 10.68 -24.45
N THR A 140 2.53 9.95 -23.77
CA THR A 140 1.16 10.37 -23.48
C THR A 140 0.88 10.09 -22.00
N PRO A 141 0.44 11.10 -21.22
CA PRO A 141 0.09 10.89 -19.82
C PRO A 141 -0.98 9.82 -19.67
N ARG A 142 -0.74 8.86 -18.77
CA ARG A 142 -1.62 7.72 -18.55
C ARG A 142 -1.62 7.31 -17.09
N LEU A 143 -2.76 6.77 -16.65
CA LEU A 143 -2.85 6.08 -15.37
C LEU A 143 -2.05 4.78 -15.44
N GLN A 144 -1.27 4.51 -14.41
CA GLN A 144 -0.53 3.27 -14.19
C GLN A 144 -0.94 2.66 -12.85
N PHE A 145 -0.68 1.38 -12.63
CA PHE A 145 -1.11 0.66 -11.42
C PHE A 145 -0.45 1.17 -10.14
N SER A 146 0.88 1.27 -10.12
CA SER A 146 1.69 1.49 -8.93
C SER A 146 2.61 2.70 -9.05
N GLN A 147 2.69 3.46 -7.96
CA GLN A 147 3.65 4.55 -7.77
C GLN A 147 5.07 4.03 -7.47
N ARG A 148 5.18 2.82 -6.92
CA ARG A 148 6.44 2.21 -6.47
C ARG A 148 7.14 1.38 -7.54
N ALA A 149 6.43 0.86 -8.53
CA ALA A 149 6.99 -0.08 -9.52
C ALA A 149 8.26 0.45 -10.23
N ASP A 150 8.28 1.71 -10.66
CA ASP A 150 9.43 2.32 -11.34
C ASP A 150 10.60 2.63 -10.39
N GLN A 151 10.35 2.60 -9.08
CA GLN A 151 11.30 2.94 -8.02
C GLN A 151 12.07 1.72 -7.48
N MET A 152 11.71 0.51 -7.93
CA MET A 152 12.32 -0.76 -7.52
C MET A 152 13.53 -1.12 -8.39
N TRP A 153 14.64 -1.47 -7.75
CA TRP A 153 15.91 -1.73 -8.45
C TRP A 153 16.45 -3.15 -8.22
N ASP A 154 16.04 -3.82 -7.14
CA ASP A 154 16.40 -5.20 -6.84
C ASP A 154 15.17 -6.03 -6.46
N ALA A 155 15.23 -7.34 -6.69
CA ALA A 155 14.20 -8.27 -6.23
C ALA A 155 14.36 -8.61 -4.73
N VAL A 156 15.57 -8.96 -4.29
CA VAL A 156 15.85 -9.37 -2.90
C VAL A 156 17.20 -8.84 -2.47
N SER A 157 17.26 -8.09 -1.36
CA SER A 157 18.50 -7.52 -0.82
C SER A 157 18.38 -7.31 0.69
N SER A 158 19.50 -7.11 1.38
CA SER A 158 19.54 -6.73 2.80
C SER A 158 19.81 -5.23 3.02
N ALA A 159 20.12 -4.50 1.95
CA ALA A 159 20.45 -3.08 2.01
C ALA A 159 19.19 -2.21 1.89
N THR A 160 19.03 -1.26 2.82
CA THR A 160 17.79 -0.47 2.95
C THR A 160 17.89 0.94 2.36
N THR A 161 19.06 1.36 1.85
CA THR A 161 19.29 2.76 1.47
C THR A 161 19.78 2.98 0.03
N ARG A 162 20.13 1.93 -0.73
CA ARG A 162 20.54 2.08 -2.16
C ARG A 162 19.92 1.09 -3.14
N SER A 163 19.57 -0.12 -2.73
CA SER A 163 19.07 -1.16 -3.64
C SER A 163 17.54 -1.29 -3.71
N ARG A 164 16.79 -0.74 -2.73
CA ARG A 164 15.30 -0.83 -2.63
C ARG A 164 14.76 -2.19 -3.12
N PRO A 165 15.06 -3.30 -2.41
CA PRO A 165 14.65 -4.64 -2.82
C PRO A 165 13.17 -4.91 -2.57
N ILE A 166 12.46 -5.67 -3.43
CA ILE A 166 11.06 -6.06 -3.16
C ILE A 166 10.88 -6.70 -1.77
N ILE A 167 11.75 -7.67 -1.44
CA ILE A 167 11.83 -8.29 -0.10
C ILE A 167 13.15 -7.91 0.55
N ASN A 168 13.07 -7.27 1.71
CA ASN A 168 14.21 -7.03 2.58
C ASN A 168 14.45 -8.26 3.47
N THR A 169 15.65 -8.81 3.40
CA THR A 169 16.06 -10.03 4.10
C THR A 169 16.79 -9.78 5.41
N ARG A 170 16.86 -8.52 5.88
CA ARG A 170 17.49 -8.19 7.15
C ARG A 170 16.88 -9.01 8.28
N ASP A 171 17.74 -9.69 9.04
CA ASP A 171 17.32 -10.64 10.07
C ASP A 171 17.09 -9.95 11.43
N GLU A 172 16.04 -9.12 11.49
CA GLU A 172 15.56 -8.45 12.70
C GLU A 172 14.16 -8.95 13.02
N ALA A 173 14.07 -10.08 13.73
CA ALA A 173 12.80 -10.77 13.97
C ALA A 173 11.84 -10.01 14.90
N LEU A 174 12.36 -9.22 15.85
CA LEU A 174 11.59 -8.61 16.95
C LEU A 174 10.73 -9.62 17.75
N ALA A 175 11.15 -10.89 17.71
CA ALA A 175 10.57 -12.05 18.36
C ALA A 175 11.71 -13.02 18.71
N ASP A 176 11.39 -14.24 19.19
CA ASP A 176 12.40 -15.29 19.36
C ASP A 176 13.09 -15.60 18.02
N SER A 177 14.38 -15.24 17.93
CA SER A 177 15.20 -15.41 16.73
C SER A 177 15.58 -16.87 16.45
N GLY A 178 15.30 -17.81 17.36
CA GLY A 178 15.39 -19.25 17.08
C GLY A 178 14.18 -19.76 16.31
N ALA A 179 12.99 -19.23 16.60
CA ALA A 179 11.71 -19.72 16.09
C ALA A 179 11.16 -18.90 14.91
N TYR A 180 11.43 -17.60 14.86
CA TYR A 180 10.75 -16.68 13.93
C TYR A 180 11.69 -15.81 13.10
N ARG A 181 11.15 -15.30 11.99
CA ARG A 181 11.72 -14.29 11.11
C ARG A 181 10.65 -13.25 10.78
N ARG A 182 11.06 -12.00 10.65
CA ARG A 182 10.22 -10.94 10.09
C ARG A 182 10.54 -10.77 8.60
N MET A 183 9.55 -10.98 7.74
CA MET A 183 9.65 -10.65 6.32
C MET A 183 9.21 -9.21 6.12
N HIS A 184 10.14 -8.37 5.67
CA HIS A 184 9.91 -6.95 5.44
C HIS A 184 9.77 -6.69 3.93
N VAL A 185 8.59 -6.26 3.50
CA VAL A 185 8.23 -6.05 2.09
C VAL A 185 8.07 -4.55 1.84
N ILE A 186 8.65 -4.03 0.74
CA ILE A 186 8.68 -2.57 0.47
C ILE A 186 8.12 -2.18 -0.91
N VAL A 187 7.65 -3.16 -1.68
CA VAL A 187 7.14 -2.95 -3.05
C VAL A 187 5.72 -2.35 -3.08
N GLY A 188 4.97 -2.52 -2.00
CA GLY A 188 3.58 -2.11 -1.93
C GLY A 188 3.42 -0.59 -1.98
N ASP A 189 2.38 -0.13 -2.66
CA ASP A 189 1.94 1.26 -2.57
C ASP A 189 1.27 1.51 -1.22
N THR A 190 1.22 2.78 -0.84
CA THR A 190 0.39 3.29 0.24
C THR A 190 -1.05 3.36 -0.25
N ASN A 191 -1.97 2.69 0.44
CA ASN A 191 -3.37 2.60 0.00
C ASN A 191 -4.26 3.57 0.77
N VAL A 192 -5.28 4.11 0.10
CA VAL A 192 -6.27 5.02 0.71
C VAL A 192 -7.53 4.25 1.07
N ALA A 193 -8.02 3.42 0.15
CA ALA A 193 -9.17 2.56 0.34
C ALA A 193 -8.84 1.37 1.26
N GLU A 194 -9.60 1.22 2.34
CA GLU A 194 -9.41 0.12 3.30
C GLU A 194 -9.52 -1.27 2.65
N PRO A 195 -10.44 -1.53 1.70
CA PRO A 195 -10.46 -2.80 0.98
C PRO A 195 -9.18 -3.09 0.20
N THR A 196 -8.51 -2.08 -0.35
CA THR A 196 -7.23 -2.29 -1.04
C THR A 196 -6.14 -2.69 -0.05
N THR A 197 -6.07 -2.04 1.12
CA THR A 197 -5.17 -2.44 2.20
C THR A 197 -5.48 -3.87 2.70
N ALA A 198 -6.76 -4.18 2.89
CA ALA A 198 -7.22 -5.51 3.33
C ALA A 198 -6.82 -6.59 2.32
N LEU A 199 -7.03 -6.34 1.02
CA LEU A 199 -6.61 -7.24 -0.05
C LEU A 199 -5.09 -7.42 -0.06
N LYS A 200 -4.32 -6.32 -0.02
CA LYS A 200 -2.86 -6.32 -0.02
C LYS A 200 -2.28 -7.21 1.07
N VAL A 201 -2.75 -7.03 2.29
CA VAL A 201 -2.23 -7.77 3.44
C VAL A 201 -2.82 -9.17 3.50
N GLY A 202 -4.14 -9.31 3.40
CA GLY A 202 -4.83 -10.59 3.56
C GLY A 202 -4.46 -11.61 2.49
N MET A 203 -4.33 -11.20 1.21
CA MET A 203 -3.94 -12.15 0.16
C MET A 203 -2.48 -12.60 0.31
N THR A 204 -1.63 -11.75 0.91
CA THR A 204 -0.24 -12.08 1.23
C THR A 204 -0.15 -13.02 2.42
N GLU A 205 -0.92 -12.74 3.48
CA GLU A 205 -1.06 -13.61 4.66
C GLU A 205 -1.54 -15.01 4.26
N LEU A 206 -2.59 -15.12 3.45
CA LEU A 206 -3.11 -16.40 2.96
C LEU A 206 -2.06 -17.18 2.16
N LEU A 207 -1.30 -16.51 1.29
CA LEU A 207 -0.22 -17.15 0.53
C LEU A 207 0.89 -17.65 1.44
N ILE A 208 1.30 -16.84 2.42
CA ILE A 208 2.32 -17.20 3.39
C ILE A 208 1.89 -18.45 4.17
N HIS A 209 0.66 -18.47 4.72
CA HIS A 209 0.15 -19.63 5.44
C HIS A 209 0.13 -20.88 4.56
N ALA A 210 -0.35 -20.76 3.32
CA ALA A 210 -0.36 -21.89 2.39
C ALA A 210 1.06 -22.42 2.10
N ILE A 211 2.07 -21.54 1.99
CA ILE A 211 3.48 -21.92 1.82
C ILE A 211 4.04 -22.60 3.08
N GLU A 212 3.69 -22.10 4.26
CA GLU A 212 4.07 -22.74 5.52
C GLU A 212 3.50 -24.17 5.60
N ASP A 213 2.29 -24.38 5.11
CA ASP A 213 1.62 -25.68 4.93
C ASP A 213 2.09 -26.48 3.69
N GLY A 214 3.21 -26.07 3.09
CA GLY A 214 3.89 -26.82 2.02
C GLY A 214 3.32 -26.58 0.62
N LEU A 215 2.69 -25.43 0.37
CA LEU A 215 2.44 -24.98 -1.00
C LEU A 215 3.78 -24.67 -1.69
N GLN A 216 3.89 -25.08 -2.95
CA GLN A 216 5.05 -24.83 -3.81
C GLN A 216 4.63 -23.87 -4.92
N ILE A 217 5.43 -22.83 -5.13
CA ILE A 217 5.22 -21.76 -6.12
C ILE A 217 6.50 -21.40 -6.88
N GLU A 218 7.58 -22.14 -6.67
CA GLU A 218 8.90 -21.91 -7.23
C GLU A 218 8.89 -21.98 -8.77
N ASP A 219 7.98 -22.75 -9.34
CA ASP A 219 7.76 -22.86 -10.79
C ASP A 219 7.15 -21.59 -11.43
N LEU A 220 6.68 -20.65 -10.60
CA LEU A 220 6.13 -19.35 -11.01
C LEU A 220 7.17 -18.22 -11.00
N SER A 221 8.43 -18.53 -10.70
CA SER A 221 9.52 -17.55 -10.67
C SER A 221 9.65 -16.80 -12.01
N LEU A 222 9.78 -15.48 -11.96
CA LEU A 222 9.94 -14.63 -13.16
C LEU A 222 11.37 -14.70 -13.69
N ALA A 223 11.54 -14.64 -15.01
CA ALA A 223 12.86 -14.57 -15.65
C ALA A 223 13.55 -13.22 -15.37
N ASP A 224 12.79 -12.11 -15.45
CA ASP A 224 13.25 -10.77 -15.12
C ASP A 224 12.18 -10.02 -14.31
N PRO A 225 12.19 -10.12 -12.97
CA PRO A 225 11.23 -9.45 -12.11
C PRO A 225 11.21 -7.92 -12.27
N MET A 226 12.38 -7.31 -12.51
CA MET A 226 12.53 -5.84 -12.57
C MET A 226 12.02 -5.27 -13.88
N ARG A 227 12.16 -6.00 -14.98
CA ARG A 227 11.49 -5.66 -16.23
C ARG A 227 9.98 -5.86 -16.11
N ALA A 228 9.56 -7.03 -15.61
CA ALA A 228 8.15 -7.39 -15.49
C ALA A 228 7.36 -6.37 -14.64
N ILE A 229 7.89 -5.94 -13.49
CA ILE A 229 7.19 -4.99 -12.62
C ILE A 229 6.86 -3.67 -13.32
N ARG A 230 7.75 -3.16 -14.18
CA ARG A 230 7.56 -1.90 -14.92
C ARG A 230 6.62 -2.07 -16.11
N GLU A 231 6.77 -3.18 -16.85
CA GLU A 231 5.90 -3.47 -17.99
C GLU A 231 4.45 -3.70 -17.54
N ILE A 232 4.23 -4.49 -16.48
CA ILE A 232 2.91 -4.70 -15.87
C ILE A 232 2.32 -3.36 -15.41
N ASN A 233 3.11 -2.52 -14.73
CA ASN A 233 2.65 -1.25 -14.19
C ASN A 233 2.00 -0.35 -15.27
N ALA A 234 2.56 -0.37 -16.47
CA ALA A 234 2.15 0.50 -17.56
C ALA A 234 0.88 0.04 -18.30
N ASP A 235 0.46 -1.21 -18.12
CA ASP A 235 -0.61 -1.84 -18.89
C ASP A 235 -1.80 -2.21 -18.00
N LEU A 236 -2.78 -1.30 -17.92
CA LEU A 236 -4.00 -1.51 -17.12
C LEU A 236 -4.91 -2.65 -17.62
N THR A 237 -4.60 -3.29 -18.76
CA THR A 237 -5.31 -4.50 -19.19
C THR A 237 -4.81 -5.75 -18.48
N GLY A 238 -3.64 -5.68 -17.83
CA GLY A 238 -3.00 -6.83 -17.17
C GLY A 238 -2.59 -7.95 -18.14
N SER A 239 -2.52 -7.67 -19.45
CA SER A 239 -2.28 -8.65 -20.51
C SER A 239 -0.82 -8.71 -20.98
N THR A 240 0.03 -7.79 -20.50
CA THR A 240 1.47 -7.77 -20.77
C THR A 240 2.08 -9.16 -20.61
N PRO A 241 2.70 -9.71 -21.68
CA PRO A 241 3.40 -10.98 -21.62
C PRO A 241 4.60 -10.89 -20.69
N ILE A 242 4.66 -11.80 -19.72
CA ILE A 242 5.79 -11.94 -18.78
C ILE A 242 6.38 -13.35 -18.90
N GLU A 243 7.70 -13.41 -18.93
CA GLU A 243 8.44 -14.68 -19.04
C GLU A 243 8.79 -15.22 -17.66
N LEU A 244 8.51 -16.51 -17.45
CA LEU A 244 8.95 -17.26 -16.27
C LEU A 244 10.36 -17.79 -16.48
N ALA A 245 11.09 -18.09 -15.40
CA ALA A 245 12.41 -18.69 -15.46
C ALA A 245 12.44 -20.06 -16.19
N SER A 246 11.28 -20.72 -16.32
CA SER A 246 11.10 -21.95 -17.11
C SER A 246 11.03 -21.73 -18.62
N GLY A 247 10.99 -20.47 -19.10
CA GLY A 247 10.74 -20.10 -20.49
C GLY A 247 9.25 -20.06 -20.87
N ARG A 248 8.34 -20.42 -19.95
CA ARG A 248 6.89 -20.28 -20.15
C ARG A 248 6.52 -18.78 -20.13
N THR A 249 5.70 -18.35 -21.08
CA THR A 249 5.11 -17.00 -21.06
C THR A 249 3.73 -17.02 -20.40
N THR A 250 3.42 -16.02 -19.58
CA THR A 250 2.13 -15.82 -18.92
C THR A 250 1.77 -14.32 -18.87
N SER A 251 0.73 -13.94 -18.13
CA SER A 251 0.38 -12.55 -17.82
C SER A 251 0.23 -12.34 -16.32
N ALA A 252 0.19 -11.09 -15.85
CA ALA A 252 0.01 -10.80 -14.42
C ALA A 252 -1.33 -11.34 -13.89
N VAL A 253 -2.41 -11.21 -14.66
CA VAL A 253 -3.73 -11.75 -14.31
C VAL A 253 -3.69 -13.27 -14.23
N ALA A 254 -3.12 -13.94 -15.24
CA ALA A 254 -3.06 -15.40 -15.27
C ALA A 254 -2.21 -15.97 -14.11
N LEU A 255 -1.07 -15.34 -13.82
CA LEU A 255 -0.20 -15.73 -12.71
C LEU A 255 -0.91 -15.53 -11.35
N GLN A 256 -1.61 -14.42 -11.15
CA GLN A 256 -2.37 -14.18 -9.93
C GLN A 256 -3.56 -15.15 -9.77
N ARG A 257 -4.23 -15.53 -10.86
CA ARG A 257 -5.27 -16.59 -10.82
C ARG A 257 -4.68 -17.93 -10.41
N GLU A 258 -3.56 -18.32 -11.01
CA GLU A 258 -2.88 -19.57 -10.68
C GLU A 258 -2.44 -19.61 -9.20
N ILE A 259 -1.89 -18.51 -8.68
CA ILE A 259 -1.55 -18.40 -7.26
C ILE A 259 -2.80 -18.49 -6.38
N ARG A 260 -3.85 -17.73 -6.71
CA ARG A 260 -5.11 -17.76 -5.95
C ARG A 260 -5.69 -19.16 -5.89
N GLU A 261 -5.79 -19.86 -7.03
CA GLU A 261 -6.30 -21.23 -7.10
C GLU A 261 -5.48 -22.19 -6.22
N ARG A 262 -4.14 -22.10 -6.28
CA ARG A 262 -3.23 -22.89 -5.45
C ARG A 262 -3.40 -22.63 -3.96
N VAL A 263 -3.57 -21.36 -3.56
CA VAL A 263 -3.84 -20.98 -2.16
C VAL A 263 -5.19 -21.51 -1.70
N LEU A 264 -6.25 -21.32 -2.48
CA LEU A 264 -7.60 -21.78 -2.16
C LEU A 264 -7.72 -23.30 -2.09
N ALA A 265 -6.85 -24.03 -2.80
CA ALA A 265 -6.78 -25.49 -2.70
C ALA A 265 -6.14 -26.00 -1.38
N ARG A 266 -5.46 -25.12 -0.63
CA ARG A 266 -4.79 -25.47 0.64
C ARG A 266 -5.53 -24.98 1.87
N ILE A 267 -6.38 -23.95 1.74
CA ILE A 267 -7.14 -23.40 2.87
C ILE A 267 -8.58 -23.91 2.87
N GLY A 268 -9.14 -24.16 4.06
CA GLY A 268 -10.56 -24.46 4.22
C GLY A 268 -11.40 -23.22 3.95
N VAL A 269 -11.79 -22.97 2.70
CA VAL A 269 -12.55 -21.77 2.31
C VAL A 269 -13.84 -21.60 3.12
N ALA A 270 -14.48 -22.70 3.51
CA ALA A 270 -15.68 -22.70 4.34
C ALA A 270 -15.43 -22.31 5.81
N GLU A 271 -14.17 -22.28 6.25
CA GLU A 271 -13.74 -21.98 7.62
C GLU A 271 -13.15 -20.58 7.74
N LEU A 272 -13.09 -19.82 6.64
CA LEU A 272 -12.59 -18.44 6.66
C LEU A 272 -13.50 -17.55 7.48
N ASP A 273 -12.89 -16.72 8.32
CA ASP A 273 -13.61 -15.62 8.96
C ASP A 273 -14.13 -14.62 7.90
N PRO A 274 -15.08 -13.74 8.27
CA PRO A 274 -15.70 -12.81 7.32
C PRO A 274 -14.70 -11.90 6.58
N MET A 275 -13.60 -11.49 7.23
CA MET A 275 -12.62 -10.58 6.62
C MET A 275 -11.78 -11.33 5.58
N ARG A 276 -11.30 -12.54 5.91
CA ARG A 276 -10.57 -13.37 4.93
C ARG A 276 -11.46 -13.82 3.78
N ALA A 277 -12.73 -14.13 4.04
CA ALA A 277 -13.71 -14.43 2.98
C ALA A 277 -13.92 -13.23 2.04
N TYR A 278 -14.01 -12.01 2.59
CA TYR A 278 -14.08 -10.78 1.81
C TYR A 278 -12.83 -10.56 0.94
N VAL A 279 -11.64 -10.82 1.49
CA VAL A 279 -10.37 -10.73 0.74
C VAL A 279 -10.34 -11.71 -0.44
N VAL A 280 -10.75 -12.96 -0.24
CA VAL A 280 -10.78 -13.98 -1.30
C VAL A 280 -11.76 -13.64 -2.42
N ASP A 281 -12.92 -13.07 -2.06
CA ASP A 281 -13.92 -12.57 -3.00
C ASP A 281 -13.37 -11.38 -3.81
N LEU A 282 -12.85 -10.35 -3.13
CA LEU A 282 -12.30 -9.16 -3.78
C LEU A 282 -11.09 -9.50 -4.67
N TRP A 283 -10.26 -10.46 -4.28
CA TRP A 283 -9.17 -10.98 -5.12
C TRP A 283 -9.71 -11.55 -6.44
N GLY A 284 -10.80 -12.34 -6.39
CA GLY A 284 -11.44 -12.90 -7.58
C GLY A 284 -12.05 -11.81 -8.47
N ARG A 285 -12.91 -10.96 -7.88
CA ARG A 285 -13.57 -9.86 -8.61
C ARG A 285 -12.58 -8.88 -9.24
N GLY A 286 -11.50 -8.54 -8.55
CA GLY A 286 -10.45 -7.68 -9.09
C GLY A 286 -9.79 -8.29 -10.33
N LEU A 287 -9.48 -9.58 -10.31
CA LEU A 287 -8.92 -10.28 -11.47
C LEU A 287 -9.91 -10.37 -12.63
N ASP A 288 -11.19 -10.55 -12.36
CA ASP A 288 -12.26 -10.56 -13.36
C ASP A 288 -12.46 -9.16 -13.98
N ALA A 289 -12.40 -8.10 -13.17
CA ALA A 289 -12.52 -6.72 -13.62
C ALA A 289 -11.38 -6.31 -14.56
N ILE A 290 -10.13 -6.64 -14.19
CA ILE A 290 -8.96 -6.35 -15.04
C ILE A 290 -9.05 -7.12 -16.37
N ALA A 291 -9.37 -8.42 -16.32
CA ALA A 291 -9.43 -9.27 -17.51
C ALA A 291 -10.54 -8.87 -18.49
N SER A 292 -11.69 -8.47 -17.97
CA SER A 292 -12.84 -8.06 -18.78
C SER A 292 -12.76 -6.59 -19.24
N GLY A 293 -11.99 -5.76 -18.51
CA GLY A 293 -11.99 -4.31 -18.67
C GLY A 293 -13.18 -3.61 -18.02
N ASP A 294 -14.09 -4.34 -17.37
CA ASP A 294 -15.22 -3.80 -16.61
C ASP A 294 -14.87 -3.67 -15.13
N TRP A 295 -14.64 -2.43 -14.70
CA TRP A 295 -14.22 -2.10 -13.34
C TRP A 295 -15.39 -1.85 -12.38
N SER A 296 -16.63 -1.87 -12.87
CA SER A 296 -17.82 -1.48 -12.08
C SER A 296 -18.07 -2.34 -10.85
N GLY A 297 -17.57 -3.58 -10.84
CA GLY A 297 -17.69 -4.49 -9.69
C GLY A 297 -16.67 -4.25 -8.56
N VAL A 298 -15.73 -3.31 -8.73
CA VAL A 298 -14.62 -3.04 -7.79
C VAL A 298 -14.26 -1.55 -7.68
N ASP A 299 -15.03 -0.66 -8.29
CA ASP A 299 -14.77 0.79 -8.39
C ASP A 299 -15.01 1.56 -7.08
N THR A 300 -15.37 0.86 -6.00
CA THR A 300 -15.43 1.38 -4.63
C THR A 300 -14.38 0.78 -3.71
N GLU A 301 -13.62 -0.23 -4.16
CA GLU A 301 -12.75 -1.04 -3.30
C GLU A 301 -11.26 -0.96 -3.68
N LEU A 302 -10.94 -0.99 -4.98
CA LEU A 302 -9.55 -0.96 -5.45
C LEU A 302 -9.13 0.48 -5.75
N ASP A 303 -8.07 0.98 -5.12
CA ASP A 303 -7.60 2.37 -5.27
C ASP A 303 -7.44 2.78 -6.74
N VAL A 304 -6.81 1.92 -7.56
CA VAL A 304 -6.66 2.17 -9.00
C VAL A 304 -8.00 2.31 -9.74
N ALA A 305 -9.01 1.50 -9.36
CA ALA A 305 -10.34 1.54 -9.96
C ALA A 305 -11.13 2.79 -9.53
N ILE A 306 -11.07 3.12 -8.24
CA ILE A 306 -11.66 4.33 -7.67
C ILE A 306 -11.04 5.57 -8.35
N LYS A 307 -9.71 5.63 -8.42
CA LYS A 307 -8.97 6.74 -9.03
C LYS A 307 -9.25 6.83 -10.53
N ARG A 308 -9.35 5.70 -11.23
CA ARG A 308 -9.78 5.66 -12.63
C ARG A 308 -11.15 6.32 -12.82
N SER A 309 -12.16 5.86 -12.08
CA SER A 309 -13.53 6.40 -12.15
C SER A 309 -13.58 7.91 -11.84
N LEU A 310 -12.85 8.34 -10.79
CA LEU A 310 -12.72 9.74 -10.39
C LEU A 310 -12.13 10.61 -11.50
N LEU A 311 -11.01 10.18 -12.10
CA LEU A 311 -10.30 10.92 -13.14
C LEU A 311 -11.10 10.96 -14.45
N GLU A 312 -11.66 9.82 -14.89
CA GLU A 312 -12.49 9.73 -16.09
C GLU A 312 -13.73 10.63 -15.98
N SER A 313 -14.45 10.58 -14.85
CA SER A 313 -15.60 11.43 -14.57
C SER A 313 -15.25 12.92 -14.57
N TYR A 314 -14.11 13.28 -13.98
CA TYR A 314 -13.64 14.67 -13.97
C TYR A 314 -13.31 15.16 -15.39
N CYS A 315 -12.49 14.41 -16.12
CA CYS A 315 -12.09 14.73 -17.49
C CYS A 315 -13.31 14.85 -18.42
N ALA A 316 -14.27 13.92 -18.33
CA ALA A 316 -15.50 13.96 -19.12
C ALA A 316 -16.35 15.21 -18.84
N ARG A 317 -16.44 15.62 -17.56
CA ARG A 317 -17.22 16.80 -17.15
C ARG A 317 -16.56 18.12 -17.51
N THR A 318 -15.23 18.22 -17.43
CA THR A 318 -14.52 19.49 -17.62
C THR A 318 -13.86 19.64 -18.99
N GLY A 319 -13.83 18.58 -19.81
CA GLY A 319 -13.05 18.52 -21.04
C GLY A 319 -11.53 18.58 -20.82
N ALA A 320 -11.06 18.32 -19.60
CA ALA A 320 -9.63 18.39 -19.26
C ALA A 320 -8.91 17.11 -19.72
N ALA A 321 -7.67 17.26 -20.20
CA ALA A 321 -6.79 16.12 -20.47
C ALA A 321 -6.09 15.66 -19.18
N LEU A 322 -5.56 14.42 -19.16
CA LEU A 322 -4.79 13.90 -18.02
C LEU A 322 -3.52 14.71 -17.68
N SER A 323 -2.99 15.48 -18.63
CA SER A 323 -1.88 16.43 -18.42
C SER A 323 -2.28 17.68 -17.64
N ASP A 324 -3.57 17.98 -17.50
CA ASP A 324 -4.06 19.22 -16.90
C ASP A 324 -3.65 19.32 -15.42
N PRO A 325 -3.08 20.46 -14.96
CA PRO A 325 -2.72 20.65 -13.56
C PRO A 325 -3.89 20.44 -12.58
N ARG A 326 -5.13 20.68 -13.00
CA ARG A 326 -6.32 20.43 -12.18
C ARG A 326 -6.54 18.93 -11.94
N VAL A 327 -6.27 18.10 -12.95
CA VAL A 327 -6.35 16.64 -12.83
C VAL A 327 -5.23 16.12 -11.93
N ALA A 328 -4.03 16.69 -12.04
CA ALA A 328 -2.93 16.36 -11.13
C ALA A 328 -3.22 16.72 -9.67
N ARG A 329 -3.83 17.89 -9.43
CA ARG A 329 -4.27 18.28 -8.08
C ARG A 329 -5.34 17.34 -7.55
N LEU A 330 -6.28 16.92 -8.39
CA LEU A 330 -7.32 15.96 -8.01
C LEU A 330 -6.72 14.61 -7.60
N GLU A 331 -5.76 14.11 -8.38
CA GLU A 331 -5.02 12.89 -8.08
C GLU A 331 -4.27 12.97 -6.75
N LEU A 332 -3.60 14.09 -6.47
CA LEU A 332 -2.91 14.28 -5.19
C LEU A 332 -3.90 14.37 -4.02
N SER A 333 -5.03 15.06 -4.21
CA SER A 333 -6.08 15.21 -3.18
C SER A 333 -6.74 13.87 -2.80
N TYR A 334 -6.64 12.86 -3.65
CA TYR A 334 -7.07 11.49 -3.33
C TYR A 334 -6.32 10.93 -2.11
N SER A 335 -5.03 11.28 -1.99
CA SER A 335 -4.14 10.77 -0.94
C SER A 335 -3.92 11.76 0.21
N ASP A 336 -4.53 12.95 0.17
CA ASP A 336 -4.44 13.94 1.24
C ASP A 336 -5.25 13.47 2.45
N ILE A 337 -4.63 13.43 3.63
CA ILE A 337 -5.27 13.03 4.89
C ILE A 337 -5.74 14.21 5.73
N THR A 338 -5.46 15.44 5.30
CA THR A 338 -5.90 16.68 5.96
C THR A 338 -7.31 17.08 5.52
N ALA A 339 -7.77 18.27 5.93
CA ALA A 339 -9.09 18.79 5.59
C ALA A 339 -9.40 18.87 4.08
N GLN A 340 -8.37 18.92 3.22
CA GLN A 340 -8.52 18.96 1.76
C GLN A 340 -8.69 17.59 1.11
N GLY A 341 -8.51 16.50 1.88
CA GLY A 341 -8.67 15.12 1.47
C GLY A 341 -10.04 14.78 0.86
N LEU A 342 -10.04 13.74 0.02
CA LEU A 342 -11.26 13.23 -0.61
C LEU A 342 -11.88 12.03 0.12
N ARG A 343 -11.08 11.25 0.87
CA ARG A 343 -11.49 9.97 1.46
C ARG A 343 -12.83 10.02 2.18
N GLU A 344 -12.98 10.87 3.20
CA GLU A 344 -14.22 10.92 3.99
C GLU A 344 -15.44 11.37 3.19
N ARG A 345 -15.23 12.23 2.20
CA ARG A 345 -16.31 12.67 1.29
C ARG A 345 -16.73 11.54 0.37
N MET A 346 -15.77 10.77 -0.15
CA MET A 346 -16.02 9.62 -1.01
C MET A 346 -16.70 8.49 -0.24
N GLU A 347 -16.25 8.20 0.98
CA GLU A 347 -16.88 7.22 1.87
C GLU A 347 -18.36 7.57 2.16
N ARG A 348 -18.64 8.83 2.53
CA ARG A 348 -20.03 9.29 2.76
C ARG A 348 -20.90 9.26 1.50
N ALA A 349 -20.31 9.48 0.34
CA ALA A 349 -21.00 9.43 -0.95
C ALA A 349 -21.17 8.00 -1.49
N GLY A 350 -20.64 6.98 -0.81
CA GLY A 350 -20.66 5.59 -1.28
C GLY A 350 -19.70 5.32 -2.45
N LEU A 351 -18.77 6.23 -2.74
CA LEU A 351 -17.76 6.12 -3.81
C LEU A 351 -16.48 5.42 -3.33
N MET A 352 -16.37 5.14 -2.04
CA MET A 352 -15.27 4.40 -1.45
C MET A 352 -15.81 3.56 -0.29
N ARG A 353 -15.55 2.27 -0.31
CA ARG A 353 -16.02 1.35 0.73
C ARG A 353 -15.14 1.49 1.98
N ARG A 354 -15.80 1.57 3.14
CA ARG A 354 -15.17 1.48 4.46
C ARG A 354 -15.45 0.10 5.06
N LEU A 355 -14.42 -0.51 5.66
CA LEU A 355 -14.46 -1.78 6.37
C LEU A 355 -14.39 -1.60 7.89
N THR A 356 -13.70 -0.56 8.36
CA THR A 356 -13.58 -0.23 9.79
C THR A 356 -14.82 0.47 10.32
N THR A 357 -14.98 0.47 11.64
CA THR A 357 -16.01 1.26 12.34
C THR A 357 -15.40 2.52 12.96
N PRO A 358 -16.17 3.63 13.13
CA PRO A 358 -15.71 4.79 13.89
C PRO A 358 -15.22 4.44 15.29
N GLU A 359 -15.95 3.55 15.98
CA GLU A 359 -15.65 3.11 17.34
C GLU A 359 -14.34 2.29 17.39
N GLY A 360 -14.13 1.40 16.42
CA GLY A 360 -12.89 0.63 16.30
C GLY A 360 -11.66 1.49 16.08
N VAL A 361 -11.75 2.46 15.15
CA VAL A 361 -10.67 3.42 14.91
C VAL A 361 -10.40 4.28 16.15
N ALA A 362 -11.44 4.77 16.84
CA ALA A 362 -11.28 5.56 18.05
C ALA A 362 -10.67 4.76 19.22
N ARG A 363 -10.94 3.46 19.29
CA ARG A 363 -10.25 2.57 20.24
C ARG A 363 -8.78 2.41 19.86
N ALA A 364 -8.50 2.14 18.58
CA ALA A 364 -7.15 1.94 18.06
C ALA A 364 -6.25 3.18 18.17
N THR A 365 -6.79 4.39 18.41
CA THR A 365 -5.96 5.56 18.71
C THR A 365 -5.43 5.61 20.14
N THR A 366 -6.03 4.87 21.07
CA THR A 366 -5.76 4.99 22.51
C THR A 366 -5.34 3.70 23.19
N VAL A 367 -5.69 2.54 22.62
CA VAL A 367 -5.44 1.20 23.16
C VAL A 367 -4.86 0.32 22.05
N ALA A 368 -3.91 -0.54 22.43
CA ALA A 368 -3.28 -1.50 21.54
C ALA A 368 -4.26 -2.59 21.11
#